data_AF-A0A151QXK9-F1
#
_entry.id   AF-A0A151QXK9-F1
#
_cell.length_a   1.000
_cell.length_b   1.000
_cell.length_c   1.000
_cell.angle_alpha   90.00
_cell.angle_beta   90.00
_cell.angle_gamma   90.00
#
_symmetry.space_group_name_H-M   'P 1'
#
loop_
_entity.id
_entity.type
_entity.pdbx_description
1 polymer ?
#
loop_
_entity_poly.entity_id
_entity_poly.type
_entity_poly.pdbx_seq_one_letter_code
_entity_poly.pdbx_strand_id
1 'polypeptide(L)' 'MTICTTADGVSSVSFQRENKLDRVMVKGEGIDAAGLTACLRKKVNKYAKLLSVDNDA' A
#
# COMPACT_ATOMS: atom_id res chain seq x y z
N MET A 1 -5.08 -1.67 9.83
CA MET A 1 -4.40 -0.67 9.00
C MET A 1 -5.45 0.05 8.14
N THR A 2 -6.28 0.88 8.76
CA THR A 2 -7.53 1.41 8.15
C THR A 2 -7.26 2.45 7.05
N ILE A 3 -6.08 3.05 7.04
CA ILE A 3 -5.72 4.12 6.08
C ILE A 3 -5.59 3.59 4.66
N CYS A 4 -5.11 2.36 4.47
CA CYS A 4 -5.00 1.75 3.13
C CYS A 4 -6.32 1.17 2.64
N THR A 5 -7.12 0.60 3.54
CA THR A 5 -8.43 0.01 3.20
C THR A 5 -9.51 1.05 2.90
N THR A 6 -9.23 2.35 3.13
CA THR A 6 -10.15 3.45 2.82
C THR A 6 -9.76 4.21 1.56
N ALA A 7 -8.66 3.85 0.89
CA ALA A 7 -8.35 4.39 -0.41
C ALA A 7 -9.30 3.81 -1.45
N ASP A 8 -9.80 4.65 -2.35
CA ASP A 8 -10.69 4.25 -3.42
C ASP A 8 -10.05 3.16 -4.28
N GLY A 9 -10.84 2.13 -4.59
CA GLY A 9 -10.39 1.00 -5.40
C GLY A 9 -9.65 -0.11 -4.65
N VAL A 10 -9.35 0.04 -3.35
CA VAL A 10 -8.67 -1.02 -2.57
C VAL A 10 -9.64 -2.12 -2.16
N SER A 11 -9.38 -3.34 -2.62
CA SER A 11 -10.15 -4.54 -2.29
C SER A 11 -9.53 -5.34 -1.13
N SER A 12 -8.20 -5.35 -1.02
CA SER A 12 -7.50 -6.11 0.02
C SER A 12 -6.15 -5.50 0.37
N VAL A 13 -5.74 -5.67 1.63
CA VAL A 13 -4.45 -5.22 2.16
C VAL A 13 -3.83 -6.35 2.97
N SER A 14 -2.64 -6.77 2.59
CA SER A 14 -1.88 -7.83 3.24
C SER A 14 -0.56 -7.29 3.79
N PHE A 15 -0.29 -7.55 5.06
CA PHE A 15 0.98 -7.21 5.69
C PHE A 15 1.94 -8.40 5.61
N GLN A 16 3.08 -8.22 4.96
CA GLN A 16 4.12 -9.23 4.84
C GLN A 16 5.35 -8.74 5.61
N ARG A 17 5.77 -9.49 6.63
CA ARG A 17 7.03 -9.24 7.33
C ARG A 17 8.04 -10.27 6.87
N GLU A 18 8.96 -9.86 6.00
CA GLU A 18 10.02 -10.73 5.52
C GLU A 18 11.38 -10.10 5.90
N ASN A 19 12.21 -10.82 6.65
CA ASN A 19 13.58 -10.43 6.99
C ASN A 19 13.76 -8.96 7.43
N LYS A 20 12.90 -8.49 8.35
CA LYS A 20 12.90 -7.12 8.94
C LYS A 20 12.43 -5.99 8.00
N LEU A 21 11.95 -6.30 6.80
CA LEU A 21 11.24 -5.34 5.96
C LEU A 21 9.74 -5.55 6.14
N ASP A 22 9.10 -4.60 6.79
CA ASP A 22 7.65 -4.52 6.87
C ASP A 22 7.11 -4.08 5.49
N ARG A 23 6.58 -5.04 4.72
CA ARG A 23 5.98 -4.81 3.40
C ARG A 23 4.46 -4.82 3.51
N VAL A 24 3.84 -3.97 2.71
CA VAL A 24 2.38 -3.91 2.60
C VAL A 24 2.03 -4.14 1.15
N MET A 25 1.27 -5.19 0.89
CA MET A 25 0.71 -5.48 -0.41
C MET A 25 -0.73 -4.98 -0.43
N VAL A 26 -1.09 -4.23 -1.46
CA VAL A 26 -2.43 -3.68 -1.64
C VAL A 26 -2.94 -4.14 -2.99
N LYS A 27 -4.14 -4.72 -3.01
CA LYS A 27 -4.81 -5.21 -4.21
C LYS A 27 -6.13 -4.48 -4.41
N GLY A 28 -6.49 -4.26 -5.66
CA GLY A 28 -7.76 -3.66 -6.05
C GLY A 28 -7.68 -2.98 -7.41
N GLU A 29 -8.78 -2.34 -7.82
CA GLU A 29 -8.95 -1.79 -9.17
C GLU A 29 -8.95 -0.25 -9.13
N GLY A 30 -8.26 0.39 -10.07
CA GLY A 30 -8.19 1.84 -10.14
C GLY A 30 -7.38 2.50 -9.01
N ILE A 31 -6.48 1.75 -8.36
CA ILE A 31 -5.67 2.25 -7.26
C ILE A 31 -4.61 3.23 -7.78
N ASP A 32 -4.64 4.47 -7.28
CA ASP A 32 -3.52 5.39 -7.40
C ASP A 32 -2.41 5.01 -6.41
N ALA A 33 -1.44 4.24 -6.89
CA ALA A 33 -0.32 3.77 -6.08
C ALA A 33 0.59 4.93 -5.60
N ALA A 34 0.69 6.03 -6.36
CA ALA A 34 1.48 7.20 -5.98
C ALA A 34 0.80 7.98 -4.85
N GLY A 35 -0.50 8.27 -5.00
CA GLY A 35 -1.33 8.90 -3.98
C GLY A 35 -1.40 8.08 -2.69
N LEU A 36 -1.57 6.76 -2.80
CA LEU A 36 -1.55 5.85 -1.66
C LEU A 36 -0.22 5.89 -0.91
N THR A 37 0.90 5.89 -1.63
CA THR A 37 2.24 6.00 -1.03
C THR A 37 2.45 7.35 -0.35
N ALA A 38 1.96 8.44 -0.93
CA ALA A 38 2.02 9.77 -0.31
C ALA A 38 1.17 9.83 0.98
N CYS A 39 -0.03 9.25 0.97
CA CYS A 39 -0.88 9.12 2.16
C CYS A 39 -0.21 8.29 3.25
N LEU A 40 0.44 7.17 2.89
CA LEU A 40 1.24 6.35 3.80
C LEU A 40 2.39 7.14 4.43
N ARG A 41 3.11 7.93 3.63
CA ARG A 41 4.18 8.82 4.11
C ARG A 41 3.68 9.84 5.13
N LYS A 42 2.50 10.39 4.89
CA LYS A 42 1.91 11.44 5.73
C LYS A 42 1.29 10.90 7.02
N LYS A 43 0.57 9.77 6.94
CA LYS A 43 -0.30 9.28 8.04
C LYS A 43 0.28 8.09 8.82
N VAL A 44 1.18 7.31 8.22
CA VAL A 44 1.68 6.06 8.84
C VAL A 44 3.16 6.18 9.17
N ASN A 45 4.00 6.39 8.15
CA ASN A 45 5.45 6.44 8.33
C ASN A 45 6.08 7.25 7.21
N LYS A 46 6.85 8.30 7.56
CA LYS A 46 7.57 9.18 6.63
C LYS A 46 8.48 8.43 5.64
N TYR A 47 8.91 7.22 5.98
CA TYR A 47 9.81 6.39 5.19
C TYR A 47 9.09 5.34 4.30
N ALA A 48 7.76 5.41 4.17
CA ALA A 48 7.05 4.52 3.25
C ALA A 48 7.57 4.67 1.82
N LYS A 49 7.86 3.56 1.14
CA LYS A 49 8.38 3.53 -0.22
C LYS A 49 7.54 2.58 -1.06
N LEU A 50 7.13 3.05 -2.24
CA LEU A 50 6.57 2.20 -3.27
C LEU A 50 7.67 1.30 -3.83
N LEU A 51 7.49 -0.01 -3.72
CA LEU A 51 8.49 -1.00 -4.14
C LEU A 51 8.22 -1.52 -5.54
N SER A 52 6.97 -1.94 -5.79
CA SER A 52 6.52 -2.46 -7.07
C SER A 52 5.02 -2.20 -7.24
N VAL A 53 4.59 -2.06 -8.49
CA VAL A 53 3.19 -2.04 -8.92
C VAL A 53 3.10 -3.09 -10.00
N ASP A 54 2.13 -3.98 -9.87
CA ASP A 54 1.89 -5.05 -10.82
C ASP A 54 0.38 -5.19 -11.06
N ASN A 55 0.01 -5.72 -12.21
CA ASN A 55 -1.38 -6.06 -12.49
C ASN A 55 -1.62 -7.50 -12.01
N ASP A 56 -2.79 -7.78 -11.42
CA ASP A 56 -3.22 -9.17 -11.23
C ASP A 56 -3.50 -9.72 -12.64
N ALA A 57 -2.59 -10.55 -13.15
CA ALA A 57 -2.65 -11.18 -14.47
C ALA A 57 -3.74 -12.26 -14.54
#